data_AF-B7MYT6-F1
#
_entry.id   AF-B7MYT6-F1
#
_cell.length_a   1.000
_cell.length_b   1.000
_cell.length_c   1.000
_cell.angle_alpha   90.00
_cell.angle_beta   90.00
_cell.angle_gamma   90.00
#
_symmetry.space_group_name_H-M   'P 1'
#
loop_
_entity.id
_entity.type
_entity.pdbx_description
1 polymer ?
#
loop_
_entity_poly.entity_id
_entity_poly.type
_entity_poly.pdbx_seq_one_letter_code
_entity_poly.pdbx_strand_id
1 'polypeptide(L)'
;MKKNTRFAFNAYLQQLARLNGVAVEELSSKFTVEPSVQQTLEDQIQQSAAFLTLINVTPVTEQSGQLLGLGVGSTIAGTTDTTAKEREPVDPTLMVDVEYKCEQTNFDTVLTYAKLDLWAKFQDFQVRIRNAIVKRQALDRIMIGFNGVKRAKTSNRSENPLLQDVNKGWLQKIREDAPDHVMGSTTTGGETTPGAVKVGKGGEYANLDAVVMDAVNELIDVVYQDDDDLVVICGRELLSDKYFPLVNKEQENSEKLAADMIISQKRMGGLQAVRAPFFPPNALLITRLDNLSIYWQEDTRRRSVIDNPKRDRIENFESVNEAYVVEDYRCAALVENIQIGDFSAAAAETGA
;
A
#
# COMPACT_ATOMS: atom_id res chain seq x y z
N MET A 1 -32.16 -10.71 -18.09
CA MET A 1 -30.90 -11.31 -18.59
C MET A 1 -31.18 -12.24 -19.76
N LYS A 2 -30.32 -12.26 -20.79
CA LYS A 2 -30.49 -13.14 -21.98
C LYS A 2 -30.21 -14.62 -21.65
N LYS A 3 -30.75 -15.53 -22.48
CA LYS A 3 -30.57 -16.99 -22.31
C LYS A 3 -29.09 -17.41 -22.27
N ASN A 4 -28.28 -16.91 -23.20
CA ASN A 4 -26.84 -17.25 -23.26
C ASN A 4 -26.09 -16.76 -22.02
N THR A 5 -26.42 -15.57 -21.54
CA THR A 5 -25.87 -15.02 -20.30
C THR A 5 -26.28 -15.85 -19.09
N ARG A 6 -27.53 -16.32 -19.03
CA ARG A 6 -27.99 -17.24 -17.97
C ARG A 6 -27.23 -18.56 -18.00
N PHE A 7 -26.98 -19.10 -19.18
CA PHE A 7 -26.16 -20.30 -19.32
C PHE A 7 -24.71 -20.07 -18.84
N ALA A 8 -24.05 -19.01 -19.31
CA ALA A 8 -22.68 -18.67 -18.91
C ALA A 8 -22.55 -18.35 -17.41
N PHE A 9 -23.54 -17.66 -16.84
CA PHE A 9 -23.59 -17.35 -15.41
C PHE A 9 -23.84 -18.60 -14.56
N ASN A 10 -24.73 -19.50 -14.98
CA ASN A 10 -24.94 -20.75 -14.26
C ASN A 10 -23.67 -21.63 -14.28
N ALA A 11 -22.95 -21.67 -15.41
CA ALA A 11 -21.65 -22.35 -15.48
C ALA A 11 -20.60 -21.72 -14.55
N TYR A 12 -20.63 -20.40 -14.39
CA TYR A 12 -19.78 -19.68 -13.43
C TYR A 12 -20.10 -20.08 -11.98
N LEU A 13 -21.38 -20.10 -11.61
CA LEU A 13 -21.81 -20.52 -10.29
C LEU A 13 -21.45 -21.99 -10.01
N GLN A 14 -21.64 -22.89 -10.99
CA GLN A 14 -21.24 -24.29 -10.85
C GLN A 14 -19.74 -24.46 -10.60
N GLN A 15 -18.90 -23.69 -11.30
CA GLN A 15 -17.46 -23.72 -11.07
C GLN A 15 -17.10 -23.18 -9.67
N LEU A 16 -17.73 -22.08 -9.25
CA LEU A 16 -17.52 -21.50 -7.92
C LEU A 16 -17.92 -22.48 -6.81
N ALA A 17 -19.09 -23.11 -6.94
CA ALA A 17 -19.59 -24.14 -6.04
C ALA A 17 -18.63 -25.34 -5.96
N ARG A 18 -18.18 -25.84 -7.12
CA ARG A 18 -17.21 -26.94 -7.20
C ARG A 18 -15.88 -26.64 -6.51
N LEU A 19 -15.35 -25.43 -6.70
CA LEU A 19 -14.08 -25.03 -6.09
C LEU A 19 -14.20 -24.96 -4.56
N ASN A 20 -15.32 -24.47 -4.05
CA ASN A 20 -15.52 -24.29 -2.60
C ASN A 20 -16.18 -25.50 -1.93
N GLY A 21 -16.48 -26.58 -2.66
CA GLY A 21 -17.14 -27.77 -2.12
C GLY A 21 -18.57 -27.54 -1.60
N VAL A 22 -19.25 -26.48 -2.05
CA VAL A 22 -20.61 -26.10 -1.61
C VAL A 22 -21.64 -26.37 -2.71
N ALA A 23 -22.92 -26.46 -2.33
CA ALA A 23 -24.00 -26.55 -3.32
C ALA A 23 -24.20 -25.19 -4.03
N VAL A 24 -24.74 -25.21 -5.26
CA VAL A 24 -24.94 -23.96 -6.04
C VAL A 24 -25.96 -23.05 -5.36
N GLU A 25 -26.95 -23.63 -4.71
CA GLU A 25 -28.00 -22.93 -3.96
C GLU A 25 -27.43 -22.17 -2.75
N GLU A 26 -26.39 -22.74 -2.12
CA GLU A 26 -25.72 -22.16 -0.95
C GLU A 26 -24.89 -20.92 -1.29
N LEU A 27 -24.51 -20.72 -2.56
CA LEU A 27 -23.79 -19.51 -3.00
C LEU A 27 -24.59 -18.22 -2.76
N SER A 28 -25.92 -18.32 -2.72
CA SER A 28 -26.80 -17.19 -2.40
C SER A 28 -26.83 -16.85 -0.91
N SER A 29 -26.34 -17.76 -0.07
CA SER A 29 -26.07 -17.54 1.35
C SER A 29 -24.61 -17.15 1.56
N LYS A 30 -24.24 -16.70 2.76
CA LYS A 30 -22.84 -16.44 3.10
C LYS A 30 -22.15 -17.78 3.38
N PHE A 31 -21.14 -18.12 2.59
CA PHE A 31 -20.29 -19.29 2.80
C PHE A 31 -18.83 -18.87 3.05
N THR A 32 -18.09 -19.70 3.76
CA THR A 32 -16.63 -19.55 3.94
C THR A 32 -15.92 -20.12 2.71
N VAL A 33 -14.96 -19.36 2.16
CA VAL A 33 -14.15 -19.81 1.03
C VAL A 33 -13.17 -20.88 1.50
N GLU A 34 -12.98 -21.94 0.71
CA GLU A 34 -12.06 -23.02 1.07
C GLU A 34 -10.60 -22.50 1.12
N PRO A 35 -9.76 -22.91 2.10
CA PRO A 35 -8.43 -22.34 2.31
C PRO A 35 -7.50 -22.34 1.08
N SER A 36 -7.43 -23.44 0.33
CA SER A 36 -6.62 -23.52 -0.89
C SER A 36 -7.15 -22.60 -2.01
N VAL A 37 -8.47 -22.43 -2.10
CA VAL A 37 -9.11 -21.46 -3.01
C VAL A 37 -8.82 -20.03 -2.56
N GLN A 38 -8.84 -19.76 -1.26
CA GLN A 38 -8.49 -18.46 -0.70
C GLN A 38 -7.03 -18.12 -1.01
N GLN A 39 -6.07 -19.01 -0.74
CA GLN A 39 -4.65 -18.80 -1.08
C GLN A 39 -4.44 -18.52 -2.56
N THR A 40 -5.04 -19.34 -3.44
CA THR A 40 -4.96 -19.13 -4.90
C THR A 40 -5.55 -17.78 -5.33
N LEU A 41 -6.63 -17.34 -4.67
CA LEU A 41 -7.24 -16.04 -4.94
C LEU A 41 -6.34 -14.90 -4.48
N GLU A 42 -5.73 -15.01 -3.30
CA GLU A 42 -4.78 -14.03 -2.76
C GLU A 42 -3.56 -13.88 -3.67
N ASP A 43 -2.99 -14.98 -4.16
CA ASP A 43 -1.90 -14.97 -5.13
C ASP A 43 -2.30 -14.21 -6.41
N GLN A 44 -3.52 -14.44 -6.91
CA GLN A 44 -4.03 -13.73 -8.09
C GLN A 44 -4.24 -12.24 -7.82
N ILE A 45 -4.69 -11.86 -6.62
CA ILE A 45 -4.82 -10.46 -6.20
C ILE A 45 -3.44 -9.81 -6.19
N GLN A 46 -2.45 -10.44 -5.55
CA GLN A 46 -1.08 -9.94 -5.48
C GLN A 46 -0.46 -9.76 -6.87
N GLN A 47 -0.56 -10.78 -7.73
CA GLN A 47 -0.02 -10.74 -9.10
C GLN A 47 -0.73 -9.74 -10.02
N SER A 48 -1.94 -9.28 -9.66
CA SER A 48 -2.70 -8.34 -10.48
C SER A 48 -2.23 -6.89 -10.39
N ALA A 49 -1.40 -6.56 -9.39
CA ALA A 49 -0.84 -5.24 -9.18
C ALA A 49 0.67 -5.31 -8.89
N ALA A 50 1.49 -4.69 -9.75
CA ALA A 50 2.94 -4.74 -9.63
C ALA A 50 3.48 -4.32 -8.25
N PHE A 51 2.85 -3.32 -7.61
CA PHE A 51 3.27 -2.92 -6.26
C PHE A 51 3.06 -4.02 -5.22
N LEU A 52 1.96 -4.78 -5.28
CA LEU A 52 1.71 -5.87 -4.34
C LEU A 52 2.71 -7.03 -4.49
N THR A 53 3.30 -7.21 -5.69
CA THR A 53 4.36 -8.22 -5.90
C THR A 53 5.70 -7.83 -5.28
N LEU A 54 5.86 -6.57 -4.85
CA LEU A 54 7.08 -6.08 -4.23
C LEU A 54 7.04 -6.11 -2.70
N ILE A 55 5.84 -6.22 -2.12
CA ILE A 55 5.61 -6.21 -0.67
C ILE A 55 5.15 -7.60 -0.22
N ASN A 56 5.10 -7.83 1.09
CA ASN A 56 4.61 -9.10 1.63
C ASN A 56 3.08 -9.12 1.71
N VAL A 57 2.46 -10.25 1.34
CA VAL A 57 1.04 -10.50 1.55
C VAL A 57 0.91 -11.87 2.20
N THR A 58 0.75 -11.89 3.52
CA THR A 58 0.98 -13.10 4.34
C THR A 58 -0.31 -13.55 5.04
N PRO A 59 -0.64 -14.85 5.01
CA PRO A 59 -1.71 -15.39 5.83
C PRO A 59 -1.36 -15.38 7.32
N VAL A 60 -2.35 -15.10 8.16
CA VAL A 60 -2.25 -15.24 9.63
C VAL A 60 -3.47 -15.97 10.19
N THR A 61 -3.28 -16.80 11.21
CA THR A 61 -4.39 -17.52 11.86
C THR A 61 -5.12 -16.62 12.86
N GLU A 62 -4.35 -15.93 13.70
CA GLU A 62 -4.86 -15.09 14.78
C GLU A 62 -5.34 -13.73 14.26
N GLN A 63 -6.45 -13.25 14.82
CA GLN A 63 -7.00 -11.93 14.48
C GLN A 63 -6.07 -10.79 14.93
N SER A 64 -5.35 -10.99 16.02
CA SER A 64 -4.37 -10.05 16.54
C SER A 64 -3.21 -10.81 17.17
N GLY A 65 -2.01 -10.24 17.07
CA GLY A 65 -0.81 -10.83 17.61
C GLY A 65 0.41 -9.96 17.38
N GLN A 66 1.57 -10.46 17.76
CA GLN A 66 2.86 -9.85 17.45
C GLN A 66 3.17 -10.00 15.96
N LEU A 67 3.98 -9.08 15.44
CA LEU A 67 4.46 -9.15 14.05
C LEU A 67 5.24 -10.44 13.82
N LEU A 68 5.22 -10.93 12.57
CA LEU A 68 5.94 -12.16 12.21
C LEU A 68 7.46 -11.99 12.22
N GLY A 69 7.96 -10.75 12.25
CA GLY A 69 9.40 -10.47 12.32
C GLY A 69 10.11 -10.90 11.03
N LEU A 70 9.55 -10.55 9.88
CA LEU A 70 10.08 -10.96 8.57
C LEU A 70 11.41 -10.28 8.22
N GLY A 71 11.87 -9.30 9.02
CA GLY A 71 13.16 -8.63 8.91
C GLY A 71 14.08 -8.91 10.11
N VAL A 72 15.38 -9.09 9.85
CA VAL A 72 16.43 -9.24 10.88
C VAL A 72 16.82 -7.83 11.34
N GLY A 73 16.56 -7.50 12.60
CA GLY A 73 16.60 -6.11 13.07
C GLY A 73 17.80 -5.72 13.94
N SER A 74 18.66 -6.66 14.35
CA SER A 74 19.73 -6.35 15.29
C SER A 74 21.02 -7.09 15.01
N THR A 75 22.12 -6.53 15.52
CA THR A 75 23.44 -7.16 15.45
C THR A 75 23.46 -8.38 16.37
N ILE A 76 23.78 -9.55 15.82
CA ILE A 76 23.85 -10.82 16.55
C ILE A 76 25.27 -11.16 17.01
N ALA A 77 26.26 -10.43 16.53
CA ALA A 77 27.66 -10.70 16.81
C ALA A 77 28.06 -10.07 18.15
N GLY A 78 28.60 -10.89 19.04
CA GLY A 78 29.14 -10.46 20.32
C GLY A 78 30.19 -11.44 20.83
N THR A 79 31.05 -10.97 21.73
CA THR A 79 32.00 -11.82 22.45
C THR A 79 31.71 -11.74 23.94
N THR A 80 31.77 -12.87 24.62
CA THR A 80 31.55 -12.96 26.08
C THR A 80 32.67 -13.77 26.67
N ASP A 81 33.29 -13.25 27.74
CA ASP A 81 34.24 -14.03 28.53
C ASP A 81 33.47 -15.08 29.35
N THR A 82 33.41 -16.30 28.81
CA THR A 82 32.74 -17.46 29.41
C THR A 82 33.38 -17.96 30.69
N THR A 83 34.54 -17.43 31.09
CA THR A 83 35.15 -17.73 32.40
C THR A 83 34.53 -16.92 33.54
N ALA A 84 33.89 -15.78 33.22
CA ALA A 84 33.30 -14.85 34.18
C ALA A 84 31.76 -14.79 34.10
N LYS A 85 31.16 -14.99 32.92
CA LYS A 85 29.70 -14.96 32.72
C LYS A 85 29.28 -15.87 31.58
N GLU A 86 28.08 -16.44 31.69
CA GLU A 86 27.44 -17.16 30.59
C GLU A 86 27.11 -16.25 29.41
N ARG A 87 27.04 -16.84 28.21
CA ARG A 87 26.63 -16.13 26.98
C ARG A 87 25.12 -15.89 27.02
N GLU A 88 24.72 -14.66 26.77
CA GLU A 88 23.31 -14.28 26.62
C GLU A 88 22.99 -14.14 25.13
N PRO A 89 22.25 -15.08 24.53
CA PRO A 89 21.83 -14.95 23.14
C PRO A 89 20.81 -13.82 22.99
N VAL A 90 20.90 -13.09 21.89
CA VAL A 90 19.93 -12.04 21.51
C VAL A 90 19.06 -12.61 20.40
N ASP A 91 17.75 -12.43 20.51
CA ASP A 91 16.82 -12.76 19.42
C ASP A 91 16.81 -11.61 18.40
N PRO A 92 17.25 -11.84 17.16
CA PRO A 92 17.30 -10.80 16.13
C PRO A 92 15.94 -10.45 15.51
N THR A 93 14.91 -11.22 15.81
CA THR A 93 13.53 -11.04 15.31
C THR A 93 12.62 -10.34 16.31
N LEU A 94 13.12 -10.12 17.54
CA LEU A 94 12.36 -9.48 18.61
C LEU A 94 12.24 -7.98 18.32
N MET A 95 11.09 -7.58 17.82
CA MET A 95 10.74 -6.20 17.53
C MET A 95 10.05 -5.55 18.72
N VAL A 96 10.00 -4.22 18.74
CA VAL A 96 9.21 -3.43 19.70
C VAL A 96 7.77 -3.96 19.70
N ASP A 97 7.07 -3.93 20.84
CA ASP A 97 5.70 -4.45 21.06
C ASP A 97 4.63 -3.84 20.13
N VAL A 98 4.72 -4.11 18.83
CA VAL A 98 3.80 -3.67 17.80
C VAL A 98 2.86 -4.83 17.53
N GLU A 99 1.58 -4.63 17.85
CA GLU A 99 0.55 -5.62 17.58
C GLU A 99 -0.12 -5.33 16.23
N TYR A 100 -0.31 -6.37 15.43
CA TYR A 100 -1.23 -6.28 14.30
C TYR A 100 -2.65 -6.60 14.76
N LYS A 101 -3.64 -6.03 14.07
CA LYS A 101 -5.04 -6.38 14.27
C LYS A 101 -5.76 -6.42 12.92
N CYS A 102 -6.16 -7.63 12.53
CA CYS A 102 -6.94 -7.86 11.33
C CYS A 102 -8.38 -7.41 11.55
N GLU A 103 -8.80 -6.44 10.75
CA GLU A 103 -10.12 -5.85 10.78
C GLU A 103 -10.87 -6.19 9.50
N GLN A 104 -12.18 -6.42 9.62
CA GLN A 104 -13.02 -6.81 8.49
C GLN A 104 -13.10 -5.70 7.44
N THR A 105 -12.72 -6.02 6.20
CA THR A 105 -12.90 -5.21 4.99
C THR A 105 -13.88 -5.91 4.05
N ASN A 106 -14.82 -5.15 3.47
CA ASN A 106 -15.82 -5.69 2.54
C ASN A 106 -15.56 -5.20 1.11
N PHE A 107 -15.57 -6.12 0.14
CA PHE A 107 -15.32 -5.89 -1.28
C PHE A 107 -16.55 -6.19 -2.13
N ASP A 108 -17.65 -5.49 -1.83
CA ASP A 108 -18.93 -5.73 -2.48
C ASP A 108 -18.96 -5.14 -3.90
N THR A 109 -19.46 -5.93 -4.86
CA THR A 109 -19.52 -5.55 -6.27
C THR A 109 -20.88 -5.85 -6.88
N VAL A 110 -21.23 -5.08 -7.91
CA VAL A 110 -22.51 -5.23 -8.62
C VAL A 110 -22.31 -5.22 -10.13
N LEU A 111 -22.95 -6.18 -10.81
CA LEU A 111 -22.95 -6.28 -12.26
C LEU A 111 -24.38 -6.33 -12.77
N THR A 112 -24.77 -5.31 -13.53
CA THR A 112 -26.12 -5.25 -14.13
C THR A 112 -26.26 -6.30 -15.24
N TYR A 113 -27.49 -6.76 -15.48
CA TYR A 113 -27.75 -7.72 -16.54
C TYR A 113 -27.31 -7.23 -17.92
N ALA A 114 -27.43 -5.93 -18.20
CA ALA A 114 -26.96 -5.37 -19.47
C ALA A 114 -25.45 -5.55 -19.68
N LYS A 115 -24.64 -5.36 -18.62
CA LYS A 115 -23.19 -5.59 -18.67
C LYS A 115 -22.87 -7.08 -18.81
N LEU A 116 -23.57 -7.94 -18.08
CA LEU A 116 -23.40 -9.39 -18.20
C LEU A 116 -23.77 -9.88 -19.60
N ASP A 117 -24.84 -9.37 -20.18
CA ASP A 117 -25.28 -9.69 -21.54
C ASP A 117 -24.29 -9.24 -22.62
N LEU A 118 -23.56 -8.14 -22.37
CA LEU A 118 -22.46 -7.70 -23.23
C LEU A 118 -21.29 -8.69 -23.16
N TRP A 119 -20.90 -9.10 -21.96
CA TRP A 119 -19.73 -9.95 -21.74
C TRP A 119 -19.97 -11.42 -22.08
N ALA A 120 -21.21 -11.91 -21.99
CA ALA A 120 -21.56 -13.30 -22.27
C ALA A 120 -21.29 -13.76 -23.70
N LYS A 121 -20.95 -12.83 -24.61
CA LYS A 121 -20.53 -13.16 -25.98
C LYS A 121 -19.08 -13.66 -26.06
N PHE A 122 -18.25 -13.35 -25.07
CA PHE A 122 -16.85 -13.74 -25.06
C PHE A 122 -16.68 -15.11 -24.39
N GLN A 123 -15.77 -15.93 -24.94
CA GLN A 123 -15.45 -17.25 -24.39
C GLN A 123 -14.80 -17.16 -22.99
N ASP A 124 -14.13 -16.04 -22.70
CA ASP A 124 -13.44 -15.77 -21.43
C ASP A 124 -14.35 -15.17 -20.34
N PHE A 125 -15.68 -15.26 -20.47
CA PHE A 125 -16.67 -14.59 -19.61
C PHE A 125 -16.36 -14.68 -18.10
N GLN A 126 -16.09 -15.88 -17.59
CA GLN A 126 -15.84 -16.11 -16.16
C GLN A 126 -14.53 -15.46 -15.71
N VAL A 127 -13.46 -15.67 -16.49
CA VAL A 127 -12.12 -15.14 -16.23
C VAL A 127 -12.14 -13.61 -16.29
N ARG A 128 -12.89 -13.03 -17.22
CA ARG A 128 -13.05 -11.59 -17.38
C ARG A 128 -13.71 -10.95 -16.16
N ILE A 129 -14.79 -11.53 -15.64
CA ILE A 129 -15.44 -11.05 -14.41
C ILE A 129 -14.48 -11.16 -13.23
N ARG A 130 -13.87 -12.34 -13.03
CA ARG A 130 -12.92 -12.58 -11.94
C ARG A 130 -11.77 -11.59 -11.97
N ASN A 131 -11.05 -11.49 -13.08
CA ASN A 131 -9.86 -10.65 -13.19
C ASN A 131 -10.17 -9.15 -12.99
N ALA A 132 -11.35 -8.69 -13.41
CA ALA A 132 -11.78 -7.32 -13.17
C ALA A 132 -12.00 -7.03 -11.68
N ILE A 133 -12.62 -7.96 -10.95
CA ILE A 133 -12.86 -7.83 -9.50
C ILE A 133 -11.53 -7.93 -8.74
N VAL A 134 -10.72 -8.95 -9.03
CA VAL A 134 -9.40 -9.19 -8.42
C VAL A 134 -8.49 -7.97 -8.57
N LYS A 135 -8.40 -7.40 -9.78
CA LYS A 135 -7.59 -6.20 -10.01
C LYS A 135 -8.08 -4.98 -9.23
N ARG A 136 -9.40 -4.83 -9.04
CA ARG A 136 -9.95 -3.73 -8.24
C ARG A 136 -9.65 -3.93 -6.76
N GLN A 137 -9.78 -5.15 -6.23
CA GLN A 137 -9.40 -5.49 -4.86
C GLN A 137 -7.93 -5.17 -4.58
N ALA A 138 -7.03 -5.53 -5.50
CA ALA A 138 -5.61 -5.20 -5.38
C ALA A 138 -5.37 -3.68 -5.31
N LEU A 139 -6.01 -2.92 -6.19
CA LEU A 139 -5.89 -1.46 -6.21
C LEU A 139 -6.53 -0.79 -4.98
N ASP A 140 -7.62 -1.35 -4.45
CA ASP A 140 -8.26 -0.87 -3.21
C ASP A 140 -7.36 -1.13 -2.01
N ARG A 141 -6.71 -2.30 -1.92
CA ARG A 141 -5.73 -2.58 -0.86
C ARG A 141 -4.57 -1.59 -0.87
N ILE A 142 -4.01 -1.28 -2.05
CA ILE A 142 -2.94 -0.27 -2.15
C ILE A 142 -3.45 1.11 -1.71
N MET A 143 -4.66 1.49 -2.15
CA MET A 143 -5.27 2.77 -1.80
C MET A 143 -5.47 2.91 -0.29
N ILE A 144 -6.02 1.89 0.37
CA ILE A 144 -6.22 1.87 1.83
C ILE A 144 -4.86 1.84 2.54
N GLY A 145 -3.90 1.04 2.06
CA GLY A 145 -2.57 0.94 2.67
C GLY A 145 -1.85 2.28 2.75
N PHE A 146 -1.97 3.14 1.75
CA PHE A 146 -1.34 4.47 1.77
C PHE A 146 -2.21 5.58 2.36
N ASN A 147 -3.53 5.51 2.25
CA ASN A 147 -4.42 6.62 2.64
C ASN A 147 -5.29 6.34 3.87
N GLY A 148 -5.30 5.13 4.39
CA GLY A 148 -6.10 4.71 5.54
C GLY A 148 -5.66 5.41 6.82
N VAL A 149 -6.53 6.25 7.38
CA VAL A 149 -6.28 7.01 8.63
C VAL A 149 -6.98 6.36 9.81
N LYS A 150 -8.18 5.82 9.60
CA LYS A 150 -8.95 5.20 10.68
C LYS A 150 -9.87 4.14 10.15
N ARG A 151 -10.39 3.33 11.06
CA ARG A 151 -11.48 2.40 10.78
C ARG A 151 -12.80 2.97 11.30
N ALA A 152 -13.72 3.27 10.39
CA ALA A 152 -15.12 3.54 10.73
C ALA A 152 -15.95 2.26 10.67
N LYS A 153 -17.00 2.16 11.50
CA LYS A 153 -17.97 1.04 11.42
C LYS A 153 -18.72 1.03 10.08
N THR A 154 -18.96 2.22 9.53
CA THR A 154 -19.58 2.44 8.22
C THR A 154 -18.76 3.48 7.47
N SER A 155 -18.09 3.07 6.39
CA SER A 155 -17.28 3.95 5.55
C SER A 155 -18.16 4.82 4.63
N ASN A 156 -17.76 6.07 4.40
CA ASN A 156 -18.43 7.00 3.49
C ASN A 156 -17.51 7.40 2.33
N ARG A 157 -17.75 6.82 1.15
CA ARG A 157 -16.93 7.09 -0.06
C ARG A 157 -17.07 8.51 -0.61
N SER A 158 -18.13 9.23 -0.28
CA SER A 158 -18.31 10.62 -0.73
C SER A 158 -17.44 11.58 0.07
N GLU A 159 -17.28 11.32 1.36
CA GLU A 159 -16.40 12.10 2.26
C GLU A 159 -14.94 11.60 2.18
N ASN A 160 -14.75 10.30 1.98
CA ASN A 160 -13.46 9.62 1.95
C ASN A 160 -13.25 8.91 0.59
N PRO A 161 -12.99 9.65 -0.50
CA PRO A 161 -12.87 9.10 -1.85
C PRO A 161 -11.65 8.18 -2.04
N LEU A 162 -10.64 8.28 -1.17
CA LEU A 162 -9.44 7.43 -1.16
C LEU A 162 -9.52 6.33 -0.07
N LEU A 163 -10.72 5.98 0.39
CA LEU A 163 -10.96 4.91 1.34
C LEU A 163 -10.25 5.12 2.69
N GLN A 164 -10.11 6.37 3.11
CA GLN A 164 -9.36 6.78 4.31
C GLN A 164 -9.96 6.26 5.63
N ASP A 165 -11.23 5.85 5.62
CA ASP A 165 -12.01 5.41 6.78
C ASP A 165 -12.27 3.89 6.81
N VAL A 166 -11.63 3.12 5.91
CA VAL A 166 -11.82 1.66 5.81
C VAL A 166 -10.95 0.91 6.81
N ASN A 167 -9.66 1.24 6.87
CA ASN A 167 -8.69 0.63 7.78
C ASN A 167 -7.53 1.61 8.06
N LYS A 168 -6.70 1.33 9.06
CA LYS A 168 -5.44 2.06 9.28
C LYS A 168 -4.37 1.52 8.33
N GLY A 169 -3.80 2.41 7.51
CA GLY A 169 -2.73 2.10 6.56
C GLY A 169 -1.33 2.25 7.15
N TRP A 170 -0.30 1.96 6.35
CA TRP A 170 1.11 2.04 6.74
C TRP A 170 1.51 3.44 7.20
N LEU A 171 1.13 4.48 6.45
CA LEU A 171 1.54 5.86 6.78
C LEU A 171 0.97 6.30 8.12
N GLN A 172 -0.29 5.99 8.41
CA GLN A 172 -0.90 6.33 9.69
C GLN A 172 -0.24 5.58 10.85
N LYS A 173 0.12 4.32 10.64
CA LYS A 173 0.84 3.53 11.64
C LYS A 173 2.20 4.13 12.00
N ILE A 174 2.98 4.55 11.00
CA ILE A 174 4.26 5.24 11.24
C ILE A 174 4.02 6.53 12.05
N ARG A 175 2.99 7.31 11.71
CA ARG A 175 2.63 8.54 12.46
C ARG A 175 2.27 8.30 13.93
N GLU A 176 1.58 7.21 14.24
CA GLU A 176 1.08 6.91 15.58
C GLU A 176 2.10 6.16 16.45
N ASP A 177 2.74 5.15 15.86
CA ASP A 177 3.59 4.20 16.59
C ASP A 177 5.07 4.64 16.60
N ALA A 178 5.48 5.44 15.62
CA ALA A 178 6.87 5.84 15.40
C ALA A 178 6.99 7.31 14.95
N PRO A 179 6.49 8.29 15.74
CA PRO A 179 6.46 9.70 15.34
C PRO A 179 7.84 10.31 15.08
N ASP A 180 8.89 9.77 15.72
CA ASP A 180 10.29 10.20 15.49
C ASP A 180 10.79 9.89 14.07
N HIS A 181 10.12 8.97 13.36
CA HIS A 181 10.38 8.61 11.97
C HIS A 181 9.56 9.43 10.96
N VAL A 182 8.87 10.48 11.43
CA VAL A 182 8.01 11.34 10.60
C VAL A 182 8.52 12.77 10.58
N MET A 183 8.65 13.31 9.38
CA MET A 183 8.97 14.71 9.14
C MET A 183 7.85 15.40 8.38
N GLY A 184 7.57 16.66 8.74
CA GLY A 184 6.53 17.45 8.10
C GLY A 184 5.11 17.16 8.62
N SER A 185 4.96 16.32 9.63
CA SER A 185 3.72 16.23 10.41
C SER A 185 4.04 15.79 11.84
N THR A 186 3.15 16.13 12.76
CA THR A 186 3.24 15.68 14.15
C THR A 186 1.89 15.13 14.55
N THR A 187 1.86 13.93 15.13
CA THR A 187 0.60 13.31 15.57
C THR A 187 0.57 13.26 17.09
N THR A 188 -0.45 13.85 17.71
CA THR A 188 -0.64 13.83 19.16
C THR A 188 -2.10 13.48 19.45
N GLY A 189 -2.33 12.43 20.25
CA GLY A 189 -3.69 12.01 20.61
C GLY A 189 -4.58 11.55 19.45
N GLY A 190 -3.98 11.11 18.34
CA GLY A 190 -4.70 10.68 17.13
C GLY A 190 -5.06 11.80 16.15
N GLU A 191 -4.66 13.04 16.43
CA GLU A 191 -4.76 14.16 15.49
C GLU A 191 -3.40 14.48 14.89
N THR A 192 -3.31 14.50 13.55
CA THR A 192 -2.09 14.83 12.81
C THR A 192 -2.12 16.30 12.40
N THR A 193 -1.18 17.10 12.92
CA THR A 193 -0.98 18.49 12.52
C THR A 193 0.09 18.60 11.44
N PRO A 194 -0.18 19.28 10.31
CA PRO A 194 0.77 19.42 9.22
C PRO A 194 1.83 20.49 9.50
N GLY A 195 3.09 20.19 9.21
CA GLY A 195 4.21 21.14 9.14
C GLY A 195 4.81 21.15 7.74
N ALA A 196 4.75 22.28 7.04
CA ALA A 196 5.17 22.32 5.63
C ALA A 196 6.69 22.13 5.48
N VAL A 197 7.12 21.10 4.73
CA VAL A 197 8.52 20.92 4.33
C VAL A 197 8.76 21.69 3.04
N LYS A 198 9.49 22.80 3.14
CA LYS A 198 9.66 23.74 2.01
C LYS A 198 10.87 23.36 1.16
N VAL A 199 10.62 23.04 -0.11
CA VAL A 199 11.63 22.59 -1.06
C VAL A 199 11.74 23.57 -2.23
N GLY A 200 12.93 24.11 -2.44
CA GLY A 200 13.23 25.04 -3.52
C GLY A 200 13.94 26.29 -3.01
N LYS A 201 14.03 27.31 -3.87
CA LYS A 201 14.82 28.51 -3.58
C LYS A 201 14.26 29.23 -2.35
N GLY A 202 15.10 29.48 -1.34
CA GLY A 202 14.68 30.11 -0.08
C GLY A 202 13.85 29.20 0.85
N GLY A 203 13.68 27.91 0.50
CA GLY A 203 13.10 26.90 1.39
C GLY A 203 14.13 26.28 2.34
N GLU A 204 13.69 25.30 3.13
CA GLU A 204 14.54 24.52 4.05
C GLU A 204 15.51 23.63 3.27
N TYR A 205 15.05 23.07 2.15
CA TYR A 205 15.85 22.23 1.26
C TYR A 205 15.93 22.82 -0.13
N ALA A 206 17.08 22.70 -0.78
CA ALA A 206 17.27 23.19 -2.15
C ALA A 206 16.51 22.35 -3.20
N ASN A 207 16.37 21.04 -2.97
CA ASN A 207 15.71 20.10 -3.88
C ASN A 207 15.25 18.84 -3.12
N LEU A 208 14.48 17.97 -3.78
CA LEU A 208 13.97 16.73 -3.19
C LEU A 208 15.07 15.72 -2.86
N ASP A 209 16.22 15.77 -3.54
CA ASP A 209 17.34 14.87 -3.24
C ASP A 209 17.95 15.16 -1.87
N ALA A 210 18.06 16.43 -1.50
CA ALA A 210 18.51 16.86 -0.18
C ALA A 210 17.55 16.40 0.92
N VAL A 211 16.23 16.47 0.67
CA VAL A 211 15.20 15.98 1.63
C VAL A 211 15.38 14.48 1.87
N VAL A 212 15.56 13.69 0.81
CA VAL A 212 15.73 12.23 0.95
C VAL A 212 17.03 11.90 1.68
N MET A 213 18.14 12.55 1.34
CA MET A 213 19.42 12.29 2.01
C MET A 213 19.37 12.63 3.51
N ASP A 214 18.76 13.76 3.86
CA ASP A 214 18.60 14.19 5.25
C ASP A 214 17.68 13.24 6.02
N ALA A 215 16.54 12.86 5.43
CA ALA A 215 15.62 11.90 6.03
C ALA A 215 16.27 10.51 6.25
N VAL A 216 17.15 10.04 5.34
CA VAL A 216 17.91 8.80 5.57
C VAL A 216 18.87 8.96 6.74
N ASN A 217 19.62 10.06 6.81
CA ASN A 217 20.64 10.26 7.85
C ASN A 217 20.06 10.47 9.25
N GLU A 218 18.92 11.14 9.36
CA GLU A 218 18.35 11.57 10.64
C GLU A 218 17.18 10.68 11.12
N LEU A 219 16.37 10.14 10.20
CA LEU A 219 15.15 9.39 10.56
C LEU A 219 15.32 7.87 10.44
N ILE A 220 16.20 7.37 9.56
CA ILE A 220 16.44 5.93 9.45
C ILE A 220 17.55 5.54 10.43
N ASP A 221 17.38 4.43 11.15
CA ASP A 221 18.39 3.93 12.08
C ASP A 221 19.66 3.52 11.33
N VAL A 222 20.82 3.78 11.93
CA VAL A 222 22.17 3.57 11.38
C VAL A 222 22.36 2.15 10.82
N VAL A 223 21.69 1.15 11.40
CA VAL A 223 21.75 -0.24 10.93
C VAL A 223 21.21 -0.40 9.50
N TYR A 224 20.28 0.46 9.08
CA TYR A 224 19.62 0.43 7.79
C TYR A 224 20.08 1.52 6.82
N GLN A 225 20.82 2.54 7.27
CA GLN A 225 21.22 3.68 6.43
C GLN A 225 22.03 3.28 5.19
N ASP A 226 22.90 2.28 5.33
CA ASP A 226 23.75 1.76 4.25
C ASP A 226 23.14 0.53 3.53
N ASP A 227 21.85 0.26 3.72
CA ASP A 227 21.18 -0.89 3.11
C ASP A 227 20.85 -0.63 1.63
N ASP A 228 21.36 -1.50 0.75
CA ASP A 228 21.18 -1.41 -0.71
C ASP A 228 19.72 -1.61 -1.16
N ASP A 229 18.86 -2.20 -0.30
CA ASP A 229 17.46 -2.46 -0.61
C ASP A 229 16.52 -1.27 -0.28
N LEU A 230 17.05 -0.16 0.24
CA LEU A 230 16.26 1.04 0.52
C LEU A 230 15.75 1.71 -0.77
N VAL A 231 14.46 2.03 -0.77
CA VAL A 231 13.80 2.73 -1.88
C VAL A 231 12.99 3.92 -1.40
N VAL A 232 12.72 4.85 -2.33
CA VAL A 232 11.83 6.00 -2.10
C VAL A 232 10.50 5.74 -2.79
N ILE A 233 9.46 5.47 -2.01
CA ILE A 233 8.09 5.35 -2.50
C ILE A 233 7.48 6.75 -2.56
N CYS A 234 7.02 7.17 -3.73
CA CYS A 234 6.42 8.50 -3.89
C CYS A 234 5.33 8.55 -4.96
N GLY A 235 4.54 9.62 -4.90
CA GLY A 235 3.50 9.92 -5.88
C GLY A 235 4.06 10.34 -7.24
N ARG A 236 3.16 10.40 -8.23
CA ARG A 236 3.52 10.84 -9.59
C ARG A 236 3.94 12.32 -9.62
N GLU A 237 3.34 13.14 -8.77
CA GLU A 237 3.48 14.61 -8.77
C GLU A 237 4.91 15.03 -8.42
N LEU A 238 5.46 14.59 -7.27
CA LEU A 238 6.85 14.90 -6.88
C LEU A 238 7.89 14.48 -7.93
N LEU A 239 7.71 13.31 -8.55
CA LEU A 239 8.62 12.89 -9.62
C LEU A 239 8.46 13.75 -10.88
N SER A 240 7.24 14.21 -11.18
CA SER A 240 7.01 15.15 -12.26
C SER A 240 7.68 16.49 -11.95
N ASP A 241 7.52 17.03 -10.75
CA ASP A 241 8.11 18.32 -10.36
C ASP A 241 9.64 18.29 -10.39
N LYS A 242 10.24 17.15 -10.03
CA LYS A 242 11.69 16.93 -10.17
C LYS A 242 12.16 16.92 -11.62
N TYR A 243 11.52 16.11 -12.48
CA TYR A 243 12.02 15.83 -13.82
C TYR A 243 11.52 16.80 -14.90
N PHE A 244 10.38 17.44 -14.69
CA PHE A 244 9.78 18.36 -15.66
C PHE A 244 10.69 19.55 -16.01
N PRO A 245 11.37 20.23 -15.05
CA PRO A 245 12.32 21.29 -15.38
C PRO A 245 13.52 20.84 -16.21
N LEU A 246 13.90 19.55 -16.16
CA LEU A 246 14.98 18.99 -16.99
C LEU A 246 14.49 18.75 -18.43
N VAL A 247 13.26 18.26 -18.59
CA VAL A 247 12.66 18.02 -19.92
C VAL A 247 12.25 19.32 -20.61
N ASN A 248 11.77 20.31 -19.85
CA ASN A 248 11.20 21.55 -20.37
C ASN A 248 12.28 22.62 -20.69
N LYS A 249 13.51 22.21 -20.98
CA LYS A 249 14.61 23.08 -21.40
C LYS A 249 15.12 22.62 -22.76
N GLU A 250 15.37 23.56 -23.65
CA GLU A 250 16.12 23.29 -24.88
C GLU A 250 17.60 23.15 -24.50
N GLN A 251 18.19 21.99 -24.81
CA GLN A 251 19.54 21.62 -24.38
C GLN A 251 20.31 21.04 -25.56
N GLU A 252 21.64 21.14 -25.51
CA GLU A 252 22.51 20.49 -26.48
C GLU A 252 22.37 18.96 -26.43
N ASN A 253 22.73 18.27 -27.51
CA ASN A 253 22.49 16.83 -27.65
C ASN A 253 23.14 15.99 -26.54
N SER A 254 24.30 16.38 -26.02
CA SER A 254 24.98 15.68 -24.90
C SER A 254 24.20 15.82 -23.59
N GLU A 255 23.77 17.03 -23.26
CA GLU A 255 23.00 17.33 -22.04
C GLU A 255 21.61 16.70 -22.09
N LYS A 256 21.00 16.64 -23.28
CA LYS A 256 19.75 15.93 -23.50
C LYS A 256 19.88 14.42 -23.26
N LEU A 257 20.96 13.78 -23.75
CA LEU A 257 21.22 12.37 -23.49
C LEU A 257 21.46 12.10 -21.99
N ALA A 258 22.15 13.01 -21.30
CA ALA A 258 22.34 12.93 -19.85
C ALA A 258 21.00 13.06 -19.10
N ALA A 259 20.16 14.02 -19.48
CA ALA A 259 18.83 14.21 -18.91
C ALA A 259 17.94 12.98 -19.12
N ASP A 260 17.91 12.40 -20.33
CA ASP A 260 17.14 11.20 -20.65
C ASP A 260 17.61 9.99 -19.81
N MET A 261 18.92 9.85 -19.59
CA MET A 261 19.48 8.80 -18.73
C MET A 261 19.08 8.98 -17.26
N ILE A 262 19.16 10.20 -16.72
CA ILE A 262 18.78 10.53 -15.34
C ILE A 262 17.29 10.24 -15.10
N ILE A 263 16.43 10.62 -16.05
CA ILE A 263 14.98 10.39 -15.97
C ILE A 263 14.65 8.90 -16.04
N SER A 264 15.39 8.14 -16.84
CA SER A 264 15.20 6.69 -16.98
C SER A 264 15.52 5.92 -15.69
N GLN A 265 16.59 6.31 -14.99
CA GLN A 265 17.00 5.67 -13.73
C GLN A 265 16.02 5.93 -12.58
N LYS A 266 15.25 7.03 -12.63
CA LYS A 266 14.26 7.40 -11.59
C LYS A 266 14.84 7.35 -10.18
N ARG A 267 16.03 7.93 -9.96
CA ARG A 267 16.65 7.99 -8.63
C ARG A 267 16.31 9.28 -7.89
N MET A 268 16.23 9.20 -6.57
CA MET A 268 16.04 10.34 -5.66
C MET A 268 16.91 10.15 -4.41
N GLY A 269 17.75 11.13 -4.10
CA GLY A 269 18.67 11.09 -2.96
C GLY A 269 19.66 9.92 -2.99
N GLY A 270 20.02 9.42 -4.18
CA GLY A 270 20.86 8.23 -4.34
C GLY A 270 20.08 6.90 -4.36
N LEU A 271 18.83 6.89 -3.88
CA LEU A 271 17.97 5.71 -3.80
C LEU A 271 17.08 5.54 -5.03
N GLN A 272 16.59 4.32 -5.26
CA GLN A 272 15.65 4.01 -6.34
C GLN A 272 14.25 4.55 -6.00
N ALA A 273 13.64 5.34 -6.89
CA ALA A 273 12.26 5.79 -6.69
C ALA A 273 11.25 4.78 -7.26
N VAL A 274 10.30 4.38 -6.43
CA VAL A 274 9.19 3.47 -6.75
C VAL A 274 7.89 4.25 -6.76
N ARG A 275 7.09 4.07 -7.81
CA ARG A 275 5.76 4.70 -7.92
C ARG A 275 4.69 3.74 -7.45
N ALA A 276 4.00 4.12 -6.38
CA ALA A 276 2.79 3.42 -5.95
C ALA A 276 1.53 4.17 -6.44
N PRO A 277 0.50 3.47 -6.95
CA PRO A 277 -0.76 4.10 -7.29
C PRO A 277 -1.46 4.61 -6.03
N PHE A 278 -2.13 5.76 -6.13
CA PHE A 278 -2.84 6.42 -5.03
C PHE A 278 -1.98 6.88 -3.84
N PHE A 279 -0.65 6.88 -3.98
CA PHE A 279 0.23 7.47 -2.98
C PHE A 279 -0.03 8.98 -2.84
N PRO A 280 -0.04 9.55 -1.62
CA PRO A 280 -0.29 10.98 -1.40
C PRO A 280 0.66 11.87 -2.23
N PRO A 281 0.16 12.91 -2.90
CA PRO A 281 0.96 13.68 -3.86
C PRO A 281 2.11 14.46 -3.21
N ASN A 282 1.96 14.91 -1.97
CA ASN A 282 2.92 15.79 -1.28
C ASN A 282 3.70 15.05 -0.18
N ALA A 283 3.94 13.75 -0.37
CA ALA A 283 4.68 12.94 0.58
C ALA A 283 5.64 11.98 -0.13
N LEU A 284 6.61 11.47 0.62
CA LEU A 284 7.45 10.35 0.25
C LEU A 284 7.66 9.44 1.46
N LEU A 285 7.83 8.15 1.21
CA LEU A 285 8.16 7.15 2.21
C LEU A 285 9.47 6.47 1.80
N ILE A 286 10.46 6.49 2.68
CA ILE A 286 11.75 5.81 2.48
C ILE A 286 11.72 4.56 3.34
N THR A 287 11.82 3.40 2.70
CA THR A 287 11.85 2.10 3.39
C THR A 287 12.23 0.99 2.41
N ARG A 288 12.47 -0.22 2.91
CA ARG A 288 12.55 -1.42 2.06
C ARG A 288 11.15 -1.89 1.68
N LEU A 289 10.98 -2.46 0.48
CA LEU A 289 9.66 -2.91 0.03
C LEU A 289 9.16 -4.14 0.81
N ASP A 290 10.07 -4.99 1.27
CA ASP A 290 9.79 -6.14 2.15
C ASP A 290 9.51 -5.74 3.61
N ASN A 291 9.69 -4.47 3.98
CA ASN A 291 9.28 -3.95 5.28
C ASN A 291 7.77 -3.66 5.35
N LEU A 292 7.11 -3.57 4.19
CA LEU A 292 5.67 -3.38 4.10
C LEU A 292 4.98 -4.73 3.93
N SER A 293 3.98 -4.97 4.76
CA SER A 293 3.21 -6.21 4.75
C SER A 293 1.70 -5.94 4.77
N ILE A 294 0.95 -6.83 4.14
CA ILE A 294 -0.51 -6.97 4.33
C ILE A 294 -0.74 -8.36 4.92
N TYR A 295 -1.27 -8.40 6.14
CA TYR A 295 -1.71 -9.65 6.75
C TYR A 295 -3.19 -9.85 6.47
N TRP A 296 -3.56 -11.04 6.02
CA TRP A 296 -4.95 -11.43 5.86
C TRP A 296 -5.24 -12.65 6.73
N GLN A 297 -6.38 -12.64 7.42
CA GLN A 297 -6.71 -13.69 8.37
C GLN A 297 -7.29 -14.91 7.63
N GLU A 298 -6.69 -16.08 7.86
CA GLU A 298 -7.18 -17.37 7.38
C GLU A 298 -8.63 -17.62 7.83
N ASP A 299 -9.39 -18.34 7.02
CA ASP A 299 -10.80 -18.71 7.27
C ASP A 299 -11.80 -17.56 7.48
N THR A 300 -11.38 -16.31 7.32
CA THR A 300 -12.27 -15.14 7.43
C THR A 300 -12.88 -14.71 6.10
N ARG A 301 -12.36 -15.23 4.98
CA ARG A 301 -12.89 -14.88 3.66
C ARG A 301 -14.26 -15.51 3.46
N ARG A 302 -15.29 -14.66 3.44
CA ARG A 302 -16.67 -15.07 3.20
C ARG A 302 -17.20 -14.46 1.94
N ARG A 303 -18.01 -15.22 1.22
CA ARG A 303 -18.58 -14.80 -0.07
C ARG A 303 -20.06 -15.13 -0.16
N SER A 304 -20.79 -14.32 -0.92
CA SER A 304 -22.16 -14.59 -1.34
C SER A 304 -22.45 -13.96 -2.70
N VAL A 305 -23.08 -14.70 -3.60
CA VAL A 305 -23.48 -14.22 -4.94
C VAL A 305 -24.99 -14.33 -5.07
N ILE A 306 -25.66 -13.19 -5.20
CA ILE A 306 -27.12 -13.10 -5.22
C ILE A 306 -27.58 -12.59 -6.59
N ASP A 307 -28.47 -13.35 -7.23
CA ASP A 307 -29.25 -12.85 -8.36
C ASP A 307 -30.39 -11.97 -7.85
N ASN A 308 -30.30 -10.65 -8.05
CA ASN A 308 -31.26 -9.67 -7.58
C ASN A 308 -32.11 -9.11 -8.75
N PRO A 309 -33.15 -9.84 -9.18
CA PRO A 309 -34.01 -9.40 -10.28
C PRO A 309 -34.84 -8.17 -9.93
N LYS A 310 -35.04 -7.82 -8.65
CA LYS A 310 -35.73 -6.59 -8.26
C LYS A 310 -35.00 -5.33 -8.73
N ARG A 311 -33.69 -5.44 -9.02
CA ARG A 311 -32.84 -4.33 -9.49
C ARG A 311 -32.03 -4.69 -10.75
N ASP A 312 -32.43 -5.75 -11.44
CA ASP A 312 -31.80 -6.23 -12.69
C ASP A 312 -30.27 -6.38 -12.62
N ARG A 313 -29.76 -7.02 -11.56
CA ARG A 313 -28.32 -7.11 -11.29
C ARG A 313 -27.93 -8.33 -10.47
N ILE A 314 -26.68 -8.74 -10.63
CA ILE A 314 -26.00 -9.69 -9.74
C ILE A 314 -25.20 -8.90 -8.70
N GLU A 315 -25.35 -9.29 -7.44
CA GLU A 315 -24.65 -8.72 -6.29
C GLU A 315 -23.67 -9.76 -5.75
N ASN A 316 -22.41 -9.38 -5.60
CA ASN A 316 -21.36 -10.22 -5.00
C ASN A 316 -20.89 -9.53 -3.73
N PHE A 317 -21.08 -10.20 -2.59
CA PHE A 317 -20.64 -9.75 -1.29
C PHE A 317 -19.42 -10.54 -0.88
N GLU A 318 -18.33 -9.86 -0.58
CA GLU A 318 -17.08 -10.49 -0.14
C GLU A 318 -16.54 -9.76 1.09
N SER A 319 -16.08 -10.50 2.07
CA SER A 319 -15.43 -9.95 3.27
C SER A 319 -14.20 -10.74 3.63
N VAL A 320 -13.17 -10.07 4.13
CA VAL A 320 -11.94 -10.69 4.66
C VAL A 320 -11.40 -9.79 5.77
N ASN A 321 -10.79 -10.37 6.80
CA ASN A 321 -10.11 -9.59 7.82
C ASN A 321 -8.66 -9.32 7.40
N GLU A 322 -8.24 -8.06 7.45
CA GLU A 322 -6.93 -7.62 6.96
C GLU A 322 -6.29 -6.58 7.88
N ALA A 323 -4.96 -6.56 7.90
CA ALA A 323 -4.14 -5.55 8.57
C ALA A 323 -3.02 -5.10 7.64
N TYR A 324 -2.72 -3.80 7.66
CA TYR A 324 -1.53 -3.23 7.04
C TYR A 324 -0.45 -3.15 8.11
N VAL A 325 0.75 -3.63 7.84
CA VAL A 325 1.83 -3.78 8.81
C VAL A 325 3.12 -3.19 8.24
N VAL A 326 3.82 -2.44 9.07
CA VAL A 326 5.22 -2.08 8.88
C VAL A 326 5.98 -2.99 9.84
N GLU A 327 6.90 -3.81 9.33
CA GLU A 327 7.60 -4.80 10.16
C GLU A 327 8.52 -4.09 11.15
N ASP A 328 9.43 -3.25 10.65
CA ASP A 328 10.36 -2.45 11.46
C ASP A 328 10.25 -0.96 11.16
N TYR A 329 9.84 -0.18 12.16
CA TYR A 329 9.77 1.28 12.04
C TYR A 329 11.14 1.94 11.93
N ARG A 330 12.22 1.31 12.42
CA ARG A 330 13.59 1.83 12.32
C ARG A 330 14.09 1.92 10.88
N CYS A 331 13.49 1.13 9.99
CA CYS A 331 13.74 1.09 8.55
C CYS A 331 12.73 1.95 7.77
N ALA A 332 11.98 2.83 8.41
CA ALA A 332 10.99 3.68 7.76
C ALA A 332 11.25 5.16 8.06
N ALA A 333 11.13 6.01 7.04
CA ALA A 333 11.12 7.46 7.18
C ALA A 333 10.02 8.05 6.30
N LEU A 334 9.06 8.74 6.91
CA LEU A 334 7.93 9.35 6.23
C LEU A 334 8.11 10.88 6.20
N VAL A 335 8.16 11.47 5.02
CA VAL A 335 8.19 12.92 4.85
C VAL A 335 6.88 13.37 4.20
N GLU A 336 6.18 14.30 4.84
CA GLU A 336 4.86 14.76 4.42
C GLU A 336 4.78 16.27 4.25
N ASN A 337 3.68 16.75 3.66
CA ASN A 337 3.39 18.17 3.47
C ASN A 337 4.52 18.90 2.72
N ILE A 338 5.13 18.21 1.76
CA ILE A 338 6.17 18.76 0.90
C ILE A 338 5.56 19.85 0.01
N GLN A 339 6.14 21.04 0.04
CA GLN A 339 5.76 22.17 -0.80
C GLN A 339 6.94 22.57 -1.66
N ILE A 340 6.79 22.43 -2.98
CA ILE A 340 7.82 22.82 -3.95
C ILE A 340 7.55 24.24 -4.44
N GLY A 341 8.51 25.15 -4.33
CA GLY A 341 8.33 26.54 -4.76
C GLY A 341 9.54 27.46 -4.58
N ASP A 342 9.33 28.74 -4.87
CA ASP A 342 10.26 29.82 -4.48
C ASP A 342 9.70 30.49 -3.22
N PHE A 343 10.45 30.37 -2.13
CA PHE A 343 10.14 30.90 -0.81
C PHE A 343 11.05 32.07 -0.43
N SER A 344 11.79 32.63 -1.40
CA SER A 344 12.57 33.84 -1.15
C SER A 344 11.65 34.99 -0.72
N ALA A 345 12.03 35.69 0.35
CA ALA A 345 11.31 36.87 0.79
C ALA A 345 11.33 37.91 -0.34
N ALA A 346 10.15 38.45 -0.70
CA ALA A 346 10.06 39.56 -1.63
C ALA A 346 10.99 40.68 -1.13
N ALA A 347 11.96 41.09 -1.96
CA ALA A 347 12.84 42.19 -1.63
C ALA A 347 11.96 43.38 -1.24
N ALA A 348 12.09 43.84 0.01
CA ALA A 348 11.44 45.07 0.43
C ALA A 348 11.84 46.14 -0.59
N GLU A 349 10.86 46.72 -1.28
CA GLU A 349 11.07 47.94 -2.04
C GLU A 349 11.57 48.99 -1.05
N THR A 350 12.89 49.13 -0.95
CA THR A 350 13.51 50.32 -0.38
C THR A 350 13.24 51.45 -1.35
N GLY A 351 12.04 52.02 -1.25
CA GLY A 351 11.72 53.33 -1.80
C GLY A 351 12.64 54.34 -1.12
N ALA A 352 13.61 54.82 -1.88
CA ALA A 352 14.40 56.02 -1.59
C ALA A 352 13.87 57.17 -2.45
#